data_AF-A0A4R8CJ22-F1
#
_entry.id   AF-A0A4R8CJ22-F1
#
_cell.length_a   1.000
_cell.length_b   1.000
_cell.length_c   1.000
_cell.angle_alpha   90.00
_cell.angle_beta   90.00
_cell.angle_gamma   90.00
#
_symmetry.space_group_name_H-M   'P 1'
#
loop_
_entity.id
_entity.type
_entity.pdbx_description
1 polymer ?
#
loop_
_entity_poly.entity_id
_entity_poly.type
_entity_poly.pdbx_seq_one_letter_code
_entity_poly.pdbx_strand_id
1 'polypeptide(L)'
;MVDLAGVKVFVSDTAVATESDAVQLIVDAYYAHQAEWIAFTPEQLGDEFFELRTGRAGAITQKFVSYRMGLAVVGDISSRVAASKPLADWVRESNRGRNLLFAEDLDELTERLQDRQ
;
A
#
# COMPACT_ATOMS: atom_id res chain seq x y z
N MET A 1 5.27 -13.41 -4.37
CA MET A 1 6.19 -13.11 -3.24
C MET A 1 7.52 -12.65 -3.79
N VAL A 2 8.06 -11.58 -3.21
CA VAL A 2 9.40 -11.06 -3.50
C VAL A 2 10.08 -10.67 -2.18
N ASP A 3 11.40 -10.77 -2.13
CA ASP A 3 12.21 -10.27 -1.02
C ASP A 3 12.79 -8.91 -1.43
N LEU A 4 12.36 -7.85 -0.75
CA LEU A 4 12.84 -6.49 -0.99
C LEU A 4 13.61 -6.06 0.25
N ALA A 5 14.94 -6.00 0.12
CA ALA A 5 15.84 -5.63 1.22
C ALA A 5 15.69 -6.51 2.49
N GLY A 6 15.39 -7.79 2.37
CA GLY A 6 15.16 -8.68 3.52
C GLY A 6 13.74 -8.58 4.10
N VAL A 7 12.85 -7.81 3.48
CA VAL A 7 11.42 -7.72 3.83
C VAL A 7 10.61 -8.60 2.88
N LYS A 8 9.76 -9.46 3.44
CA LYS A 8 8.89 -10.34 2.64
C LYS A 8 7.67 -9.57 2.14
N VAL A 9 7.63 -9.29 0.82
CA VAL A 9 6.54 -8.55 0.18
C VAL A 9 5.68 -9.47 -0.69
N PHE A 10 4.38 -9.48 -0.42
CA PHE A 10 3.38 -10.11 -1.27
C PHE A 10 2.88 -9.11 -2.32
N VAL A 11 3.32 -9.26 -3.56
CA VAL A 11 2.75 -8.52 -4.70
C VAL A 11 1.41 -9.16 -5.05
N SER A 12 0.32 -8.46 -4.76
CA SER A 12 -1.03 -8.96 -5.01
C SER A 12 -1.36 -8.87 -6.50
N ASP A 13 -2.12 -9.84 -7.00
CA ASP A 13 -2.80 -9.81 -8.30
C ASP A 13 -4.31 -9.52 -8.16
N THR A 14 -4.79 -9.32 -6.93
CA THR A 14 -6.21 -9.24 -6.58
C THR A 14 -6.61 -7.81 -6.23
N ALA A 15 -7.74 -7.36 -6.77
CA ALA A 15 -8.30 -6.03 -6.48
C ALA A 15 -8.89 -5.95 -5.06
N VAL A 16 -8.84 -4.77 -4.46
CA VAL A 16 -9.37 -4.50 -3.11
C VAL A 16 -10.33 -3.33 -3.16
N ALA A 17 -11.61 -3.65 -2.99
CA ALA A 17 -12.67 -2.63 -2.98
C ALA A 17 -13.09 -2.22 -1.57
N THR A 18 -13.10 -3.18 -0.65
CA THR A 18 -13.70 -3.04 0.67
C THR A 18 -12.73 -3.38 1.80
N GLU A 19 -13.11 -3.03 3.02
CA GLU A 19 -12.42 -3.47 4.23
C GLU A 19 -12.35 -4.99 4.35
N SER A 20 -13.40 -5.70 3.91
CA SER A 20 -13.47 -7.17 3.96
C SER A 20 -12.47 -7.79 2.99
N ASP A 21 -12.35 -7.25 1.78
CA ASP A 21 -11.37 -7.71 0.79
C ASP A 21 -9.94 -7.52 1.33
N ALA A 22 -9.68 -6.36 1.95
CA ALA A 22 -8.38 -6.07 2.56
C ALA A 22 -8.04 -7.06 3.68
N VAL A 23 -9.01 -7.36 4.58
CA VAL A 23 -8.81 -8.34 5.66
C VAL A 23 -8.54 -9.74 5.11
N GLN A 24 -9.30 -10.17 4.10
CA GLN A 24 -9.11 -11.48 3.49
C GLN A 24 -7.69 -11.62 2.92
N LEU A 25 -7.22 -10.62 2.15
CA LEU A 25 -5.86 -10.63 1.61
C LEU A 25 -4.78 -10.57 2.69
N ILE A 26 -4.99 -9.81 3.78
CA ILE A 26 -4.05 -9.78 4.91
C ILE A 26 -3.90 -11.17 5.53
N VAL A 27 -5.02 -11.87 5.75
CA VAL A 27 -5.03 -13.22 6.31
C VAL A 27 -4.30 -14.18 5.37
N ASP A 28 -4.62 -14.15 4.07
CA ASP A 28 -3.98 -15.01 3.08
C ASP A 28 -2.47 -14.74 2.97
N ALA A 29 -2.06 -13.47 2.90
CA ALA A 29 -0.65 -13.09 2.86
C ALA A 29 0.11 -13.50 4.12
N TYR A 30 -0.53 -13.43 5.30
CA TYR A 30 0.08 -13.85 6.54
C TYR A 30 0.26 -15.38 6.61
N TYR A 31 -0.80 -16.15 6.39
CA TYR A 31 -0.78 -17.60 6.56
C TYR A 31 -0.12 -18.35 5.40
N ALA A 32 -0.39 -17.94 4.16
CA ALA A 32 0.13 -18.64 2.97
C ALA A 32 1.55 -18.18 2.61
N HIS A 33 1.91 -16.94 2.94
CA HIS A 33 3.13 -16.33 2.42
C HIS A 33 4.08 -15.81 3.49
N GLN A 34 3.65 -15.74 4.76
CA GLN A 34 4.41 -15.10 5.84
C GLN A 34 4.92 -13.71 5.44
N ALA A 35 4.09 -12.96 4.71
CA ALA A 35 4.42 -11.63 4.24
C ALA A 35 4.38 -10.63 5.40
N GLU A 36 5.22 -9.62 5.30
CA GLU A 36 5.25 -8.46 6.19
C GLU A 36 4.58 -7.24 5.54
N TRP A 37 4.57 -7.22 4.20
CA TRP A 37 3.96 -6.17 3.38
C TRP A 37 3.14 -6.79 2.25
N ILE A 38 2.10 -6.07 1.83
CA ILE A 38 1.36 -6.35 0.60
C ILE A 38 1.50 -5.15 -0.34
N ALA A 39 1.92 -5.42 -1.57
CA ALA A 39 2.03 -4.43 -2.64
C ALA A 39 0.86 -4.54 -3.62
N PHE A 40 0.28 -3.40 -3.97
CA PHE A 40 -0.79 -3.26 -4.94
C PHE A 40 -0.43 -2.27 -6.03
N THR A 41 -0.92 -2.49 -7.23
CA THR A 41 -1.00 -1.47 -8.27
C THR A 41 -2.10 -0.44 -7.95
N PRO A 42 -2.00 0.80 -8.44
CA PRO A 42 -3.07 1.79 -8.31
C PRO A 42 -4.42 1.28 -8.84
N GLU A 43 -4.40 0.50 -9.93
CA GLU A 43 -5.59 -0.04 -10.58
C GLU A 43 -6.35 -1.03 -9.69
N GLN A 44 -5.63 -1.86 -8.92
CA GLN A 44 -6.23 -2.81 -7.97
C GLN A 44 -6.94 -2.13 -6.80
N LEU A 45 -6.51 -0.91 -6.45
CA LEU A 45 -7.14 -0.12 -5.40
C LEU A 45 -8.31 0.72 -5.92
N GLY A 46 -8.34 1.00 -7.22
CA GLY A 46 -9.39 1.79 -7.88
C GLY A 46 -9.36 3.29 -7.53
N ASP A 47 -10.03 4.10 -8.34
CA ASP A 47 -9.98 5.57 -8.25
C ASP A 47 -10.45 6.12 -6.89
N GLU A 48 -11.48 5.51 -6.30
CA GLU A 48 -12.06 5.96 -5.02
C GLU A 48 -11.09 5.86 -3.84
N PHE A 49 -10.07 5.00 -3.92
CA PHE A 49 -9.00 4.96 -2.92
C PHE A 49 -8.23 6.29 -2.89
N PHE A 50 -7.99 6.89 -4.05
CA PHE A 50 -7.26 8.15 -4.19
C PHE A 50 -8.15 9.39 -3.96
N GLU A 51 -9.47 9.22 -3.94
CA GLU A 51 -10.42 10.26 -3.52
C GLU A 51 -10.59 10.30 -2.00
N LEU A 52 -9.67 10.95 -1.28
CA LEU A 52 -9.63 10.90 0.21
C LEU A 52 -10.93 11.26 0.94
N ARG A 53 -11.79 12.09 0.33
CA ARG A 53 -13.11 12.44 0.89
C ARG A 53 -14.06 11.24 1.03
N THR A 54 -13.83 10.15 0.30
CA THR A 54 -14.64 8.92 0.39
C THR A 54 -14.41 8.19 1.71
N GLY A 55 -13.27 8.44 2.37
CA GLY A 55 -12.85 7.71 3.57
C GLY A 55 -12.32 6.29 3.29
N ARG A 56 -12.39 5.81 2.03
CA ARG A 56 -12.02 4.44 1.65
C ARG A 56 -10.54 4.13 1.89
N ALA A 57 -9.64 5.03 1.49
CA ALA A 57 -8.21 4.88 1.78
C ALA A 57 -7.90 4.75 3.27
N GLY A 58 -8.55 5.57 4.10
CA GLY A 58 -8.39 5.52 5.55
C GLY A 58 -8.88 4.21 6.15
N ALA A 59 -10.07 3.76 5.74
CA ALA A 59 -10.67 2.51 6.19
C ALA A 59 -9.80 1.28 5.85
N ILE A 60 -9.31 1.20 4.60
CA ILE A 60 -8.42 0.11 4.16
C ILE A 60 -7.09 0.18 4.92
N THR A 61 -6.43 1.35 4.94
CA THR A 61 -5.13 1.52 5.62
C THR A 61 -5.23 1.17 7.11
N GLN A 62 -6.34 1.51 7.76
CA GLN A 62 -6.57 1.17 9.17
C GLN A 62 -6.58 -0.34 9.42
N LYS A 63 -7.05 -1.17 8.47
CA LYS A 63 -6.96 -2.63 8.59
C LYS A 63 -5.50 -3.08 8.59
N PHE A 64 -4.71 -2.63 7.61
CA PHE A 64 -3.27 -2.94 7.56
C PHE A 64 -2.55 -2.59 8.86
N VAL A 65 -2.81 -1.39 9.41
CA VAL A 65 -2.25 -0.97 10.71
C VAL A 65 -2.70 -1.89 11.86
N SER A 66 -4.00 -2.20 11.93
CA SER A 66 -4.57 -3.02 13.01
C SER A 66 -3.99 -4.44 13.03
N TYR A 67 -3.71 -4.99 11.85
CA TYR A 67 -3.10 -6.31 11.67
C TYR A 67 -1.57 -6.28 11.62
N ARG A 68 -0.94 -5.10 11.79
CA ARG A 68 0.51 -4.89 11.75
C ARG A 68 1.15 -5.39 10.44
N MET A 69 0.43 -5.25 9.34
CA MET A 69 0.89 -5.55 7.98
C MET A 69 1.15 -4.24 7.25
N GLY A 70 2.26 -4.14 6.52
CA GLY A 70 2.54 -2.98 5.67
C GLY A 70 1.72 -2.98 4.37
N LEU A 71 1.38 -1.79 3.88
CA LEU A 71 0.70 -1.58 2.60
C LEU A 71 1.61 -0.80 1.67
N ALA A 72 1.88 -1.31 0.47
CA ALA A 72 2.58 -0.58 -0.58
C ALA A 72 1.66 -0.37 -1.79
N VAL A 73 1.68 0.84 -2.35
CA VAL A 73 1.11 1.18 -3.65
C VAL A 73 2.28 1.36 -4.60
N VAL A 74 2.38 0.51 -5.61
CA VAL A 74 3.48 0.46 -6.57
C VAL A 74 2.95 0.76 -7.97
N GLY A 75 3.30 1.92 -8.49
CA GLY A 75 2.90 2.41 -9.81
C GLY A 75 2.77 3.94 -9.86
N ASP A 76 2.80 4.48 -11.08
CA ASP A 76 2.73 5.93 -11.31
C ASP A 76 1.36 6.51 -10.94
N ILE A 77 1.37 7.41 -9.95
CA ILE A 77 0.21 8.21 -9.53
C ILE A 77 0.48 9.73 -9.65
N SER A 78 1.53 10.13 -10.36
CA SER A 78 1.98 11.52 -10.51
C SER A 78 0.87 12.45 -10.98
N SER A 79 0.07 12.03 -11.95
CA SER A 79 -1.09 12.77 -12.46
C SER A 79 -2.15 13.01 -11.39
N ARG A 80 -2.45 11.99 -10.56
CA ARG A 80 -3.41 12.08 -9.44
C ARG A 80 -2.90 13.02 -8.35
N VAL A 81 -1.62 12.91 -8.02
CA VAL A 81 -0.93 13.76 -7.03
C VAL A 81 -0.91 15.22 -7.49
N ALA A 82 -0.60 15.48 -8.76
CA ALA A 82 -0.61 16.82 -9.33
C ALA A 82 -2.01 17.47 -9.32
N ALA A 83 -3.06 16.66 -9.49
CA ALA A 83 -4.44 17.11 -9.50
C ALA A 83 -5.05 17.34 -8.10
N SER A 84 -4.44 16.84 -7.02
CA SER A 84 -5.04 16.84 -5.68
C SER A 84 -4.01 17.13 -4.58
N LYS A 85 -4.04 18.36 -4.04
CA LYS A 85 -3.21 18.75 -2.89
C LYS A 85 -3.41 17.84 -1.66
N PRO A 86 -4.65 17.47 -1.25
CA PRO A 86 -4.84 16.53 -0.15
C PRO A 86 -4.16 15.17 -0.39
N LEU A 87 -4.24 14.64 -1.61
CA LEU A 87 -3.57 13.39 -1.97
C LEU A 87 -2.04 13.54 -1.93
N ALA A 88 -1.51 14.64 -2.49
CA ALA A 88 -0.08 14.92 -2.46
C ALA A 88 0.47 15.01 -1.02
N ASP A 89 -0.27 15.68 -0.13
CA ASP A 89 0.11 15.80 1.27
C ASP A 89 0.01 14.45 2.00
N TRP A 90 -1.01 13.62 1.71
CA TRP A 90 -1.15 12.28 2.26
C TRP A 90 -0.06 11.31 1.80
N VAL A 91 0.30 11.33 0.52
CA VAL A 91 1.41 10.52 -0.03
C VAL A 91 2.71 10.87 0.67
N ARG A 92 3.01 12.17 0.80
CA ARG A 92 4.23 12.64 1.47
C ARG A 92 4.29 12.20 2.94
N GLU A 93 3.18 12.30 3.66
CA GLU A 93 3.12 11.91 5.06
C GLU A 93 3.21 10.39 5.23
N SER A 94 2.51 9.62 4.40
CA SER A 94 2.56 8.15 4.40
C SER A 94 3.98 7.66 4.15
N ASN A 95 4.67 8.24 3.17
CA ASN A 95 6.05 7.92 2.82
C ASN A 95 7.08 8.26 3.91
N ARG A 96 6.70 9.02 4.94
CA ARG A 96 7.50 9.23 6.17
C ARG A 96 7.09 8.30 7.31
N GLY A 97 5.89 7.74 7.22
CA GLY A 97 5.36 6.76 8.16
C GLY A 97 5.93 5.36 7.97
N ARG A 98 5.36 4.41 8.73
CA ARG A 98 5.83 3.02 8.82
C ARG A 98 4.98 1.98 8.11
N ASN A 99 3.71 2.28 7.83
CA ASN A 99 2.72 1.26 7.45
C ASN A 99 2.16 1.42 6.03
N LEU A 100 2.44 2.54 5.36
CA LEU A 100 1.95 2.81 4.01
C LEU A 100 3.04 3.45 3.17
N LEU A 101 3.36 2.89 2.01
CA LEU A 101 4.32 3.43 1.06
C LEU A 101 3.69 3.59 -0.31
N PHE A 102 4.08 4.65 -1.02
CA PHE A 102 3.80 4.88 -2.43
C PHE A 102 5.12 4.93 -3.20
N ALA A 103 5.34 4.04 -4.14
CA ALA A 103 6.53 3.97 -4.98
C ALA A 103 6.13 3.88 -6.45
N GLU A 104 6.94 4.41 -7.36
CA GLU A 104 6.73 4.33 -8.81
C GLU A 104 6.93 2.90 -9.31
N ASP A 105 7.88 2.17 -8.70
CA ASP A 105 8.21 0.78 -9.02
C ASP A 105 8.72 0.00 -7.79
N LEU A 106 9.12 -1.26 -8.01
CA LEU A 106 9.65 -2.12 -6.95
C LEU A 106 11.06 -1.72 -6.50
N ASP A 107 11.83 -1.03 -7.34
CA ASP A 107 13.18 -0.58 -7.00
C ASP A 107 13.08 0.57 -5.99
N GLU A 108 12.23 1.58 -6.25
CA GLU A 108 11.96 2.65 -5.30
C GLU A 108 11.33 2.11 -4.00
N LEU A 109 10.44 1.12 -4.09
CA LEU A 109 9.91 0.45 -2.91
C LEU A 109 11.03 -0.21 -2.07
N THR A 110 12.00 -0.84 -2.73
CA THR A 110 13.15 -1.47 -2.08
C THR A 110 13.98 -0.43 -1.32
N GLU A 111 14.31 0.69 -1.94
CA GLU A 111 15.06 1.79 -1.31
C GLU A 111 14.35 2.29 -0.04
N ARG A 112 13.03 2.49 -0.12
CA ARG A 112 12.23 2.94 1.01
C ARG A 112 12.16 1.93 2.14
N LEU A 113 12.16 0.64 1.84
CA LEU A 113 12.20 -0.41 2.86
C LEU A 113 13.58 -0.51 3.51
N GLN A 114 14.67 -0.22 2.79
CA GLN A 114 16.03 -0.16 3.33
C GLN A 114 16.21 0.97 4.35
N ASP A 115 15.71 2.17 4.04
CA ASP A 115 15.79 3.35 4.91
C ASP A 115 15.10 3.19 6.27
N ARG A 116 14.36 2.10 6.47
CA ARG A 116 13.54 1.81 7.65
C ARG A 116 14.12 0.74 8.57
N GLN A 117 15.27 0.17 8.24
CA GLN A 117 15.98 -0.84 9.04
C GLN A 117 16.93 -0.18 10.04
#